data_AF-A0A2N5CZ46-F1
#
_entry.id   AF-A0A2N5CZ46-F1
#
_cell.length_a   1.000
_cell.length_b   1.000
_cell.length_c   1.000
_cell.angle_alpha   90.00
_cell.angle_beta   90.00
_cell.angle_gamma   90.00
#
_symmetry.space_group_name_H-M   'P 1'
#
loop_
_entity.id
_entity.type
_entity.pdbx_description
1 polymer ?
#
loop_
_entity_poly.entity_id
_entity_poly.type
_entity_poly.pdbx_seq_one_letter_code
_entity_poly.pdbx_strand_id
1 'polypeptide(L)'
;MTSWIIGSALALALASPQDALTPVARPAGGEAVHALKAEGPPTVRPAGRAVVGDVLIAQPVRHAFTGVLSQDVLRDGRVAMRAGTRVIGVRQSFYSVATTRLQRSRGQMGEVRQNGNQTIWCAADPARSKTAVACLPFVNGVTRWVEASPPHYPVIRSFTPKAPLAGPVLVEPAPIEGLPPLRFTVVFAGWTPEGAAVDLNVESGDGPPATRRRVLERNADGGATLLALGGRLRLTPVAADPNAADIEIVITPSPTADPEF
;
A
#
# COMPACT_ATOMS: atom_id res chain seq x y z
N MET A 1 61.70 41.90 -27.21
CA MET A 1 61.63 41.52 -25.78
C MET A 1 60.22 41.76 -25.29
N THR A 2 59.41 40.71 -25.19
CA THR A 2 58.21 40.63 -24.32
C THR A 2 57.66 39.20 -24.41
N SER A 3 58.01 38.38 -23.42
CA SER A 3 57.41 37.07 -23.17
C SER A 3 56.00 37.24 -22.63
N TRP A 4 55.06 36.40 -23.06
CA TRP A 4 53.85 36.09 -22.29
C TRP A 4 53.70 34.57 -22.19
N ILE A 5 53.70 34.13 -20.93
CA ILE A 5 53.39 32.80 -20.44
C ILE A 5 51.87 32.69 -20.40
N ILE A 6 51.28 31.67 -21.00
CA ILE A 6 49.92 31.22 -20.63
C ILE A 6 50.02 29.75 -20.30
N GLY A 7 49.87 29.51 -18.99
CA GLY A 7 49.93 28.21 -18.37
C GLY A 7 48.74 27.33 -18.70
N SER A 8 49.06 26.04 -18.76
CA SER A 8 48.14 24.91 -18.87
C SER A 8 47.17 24.88 -17.68
N ALA A 9 45.87 24.94 -17.97
CA ALA A 9 44.84 24.53 -17.02
C ALA A 9 44.48 23.06 -17.30
N LEU A 10 45.03 22.17 -16.48
CA LEU A 10 44.64 20.76 -16.41
C LEU A 10 43.22 20.69 -15.80
N ALA A 11 42.20 20.44 -16.61
CA ALA A 11 40.86 20.17 -16.11
C ALA A 11 40.78 18.68 -15.70
N LEU A 12 40.91 18.41 -14.40
CA LEU A 12 40.51 17.13 -13.81
C LEU A 12 38.99 17.01 -13.89
N ALA A 13 38.50 16.24 -14.87
CA ALA A 13 37.12 15.79 -14.90
C ALA A 13 36.94 14.71 -13.81
N LEU A 14 36.46 15.13 -12.64
CA LEU A 14 35.87 14.23 -11.65
C LEU A 14 34.54 13.73 -12.21
N ALA A 15 34.56 12.54 -12.82
CA ALA A 15 33.35 11.80 -13.14
C ALA A 15 32.76 11.25 -11.84
N SER A 16 31.77 11.95 -11.29
CA SER A 16 30.92 11.39 -10.25
C SER A 16 30.12 10.24 -10.85
N PRO A 17 30.09 9.03 -10.26
CA PRO A 17 29.14 8.00 -10.67
C PRO A 17 27.78 8.45 -10.17
N GLN A 18 27.06 9.21 -10.98
CA GLN A 18 25.61 9.26 -10.85
C GLN A 18 25.14 7.89 -11.32
N ASP A 19 24.82 7.02 -10.36
CA ASP A 19 23.92 5.89 -10.60
C ASP A 19 22.72 6.46 -11.35
N ALA A 20 22.70 6.21 -12.65
CA ALA A 20 21.60 6.61 -13.51
C ALA A 20 20.36 5.91 -12.95
N LEU A 21 19.50 6.67 -12.30
CA LEU A 21 18.17 6.26 -11.90
C LEU A 21 17.42 5.89 -13.19
N THR A 22 17.54 4.63 -13.58
CA THR A 22 16.80 4.09 -14.72
C THR A 22 15.31 4.31 -14.44
N PRO A 23 14.58 5.05 -15.28
CA PRO A 23 13.15 5.23 -15.10
C PRO A 23 12.50 3.84 -15.07
N VAL A 24 11.83 3.51 -13.97
CA VAL A 24 11.06 2.26 -13.90
C VAL A 24 10.00 2.35 -15.00
N ALA A 25 10.11 1.47 -16.00
CA ALA A 25 9.14 1.40 -17.09
C ALA A 25 7.73 1.28 -16.49
N ARG A 26 6.82 2.14 -16.95
CA ARG A 26 5.40 2.06 -16.63
C ARG A 26 4.94 0.63 -17.03
N PRO A 27 4.37 -0.18 -16.12
CA PRO A 27 4.00 -1.55 -16.45
C PRO A 27 3.00 -1.53 -17.60
N ALA A 28 3.43 -2.05 -18.76
CA ALA A 28 2.58 -2.31 -19.91
C ALA A 28 2.01 -3.71 -19.76
N GLY A 29 0.97 -3.85 -18.95
CA GLY A 29 0.30 -5.12 -18.74
C GLY A 29 -0.90 -4.95 -17.82
N GLY A 30 -2.00 -5.64 -18.13
CA GLY A 30 -3.20 -5.74 -17.28
C GLY A 30 -2.98 -6.53 -15.99
N GLU A 31 -1.79 -6.39 -15.41
CA GLU A 31 -1.44 -6.92 -14.10
C GLU A 31 -2.31 -6.19 -13.08
N ALA A 32 -3.06 -6.94 -12.27
CA ALA A 32 -3.82 -6.35 -11.18
C ALA A 32 -2.84 -5.60 -10.29
N VAL A 33 -2.80 -4.27 -10.43
CA VAL A 33 -1.77 -3.46 -9.79
C VAL A 33 -1.97 -3.50 -8.28
N HIS A 34 -1.17 -4.33 -7.61
CA HIS A 34 -1.08 -4.37 -6.16
C HIS A 34 -0.48 -3.05 -5.68
N ALA A 35 -1.11 -2.39 -4.71
CA ALA A 35 -0.65 -1.09 -4.23
C ALA A 35 0.49 -1.17 -3.20
N LEU A 36 0.81 -2.38 -2.74
CA LEU A 36 1.96 -2.68 -1.92
C LEU A 36 2.82 -3.72 -2.61
N LYS A 37 4.14 -3.61 -2.44
CA LYS A 37 5.14 -4.56 -2.90
C LYS A 37 5.97 -5.03 -1.71
N ALA A 38 6.40 -6.29 -1.75
CA ALA A 38 7.33 -6.81 -0.76
C ALA A 38 8.65 -6.03 -0.79
N GLU A 39 9.22 -5.79 0.40
CA GLU A 39 10.50 -5.13 0.62
C GLU A 39 11.42 -6.03 1.47
N GLY A 40 11.78 -7.19 0.90
CA GLY A 40 12.58 -8.21 1.57
C GLY A 40 11.77 -9.48 1.90
N PRO A 41 12.37 -10.45 2.60
CA PRO A 41 11.69 -11.70 2.92
C PRO A 41 10.66 -11.57 4.05
N PRO A 42 9.60 -12.42 4.06
CA PRO A 42 8.68 -12.48 5.17
C PRO A 42 9.33 -13.18 6.37
N THR A 43 8.96 -12.73 7.56
CA THR A 43 9.14 -13.49 8.78
C THR A 43 7.92 -14.35 8.99
N VAL A 44 8.13 -15.65 9.18
CA VAL A 44 7.06 -16.64 9.41
C VAL A 44 7.24 -17.20 10.81
N ARG A 45 6.14 -17.27 11.56
CA ARG A 45 6.16 -17.92 12.87
C ARG A 45 6.62 -19.37 12.71
N PRO A 46 7.54 -19.87 13.54
CA PRO A 46 7.86 -21.29 13.59
C PRO A 46 6.60 -22.14 13.85
N ALA A 47 6.63 -23.39 13.37
CA ALA A 47 5.60 -24.36 13.70
C ALA A 47 5.50 -24.58 15.21
N GLY A 48 4.30 -24.93 15.69
CA GLY A 48 3.99 -25.11 17.11
C GLY A 48 2.86 -24.19 17.56
N ARG A 49 2.73 -24.01 18.87
CA ARG A 49 1.59 -23.30 19.45
C ARG A 49 1.65 -21.80 19.18
N ALA A 50 0.51 -21.25 18.76
CA ALA A 50 0.22 -19.82 18.69
C ALA A 50 -0.97 -19.49 19.60
N VAL A 51 -0.95 -18.32 20.20
CA VAL A 51 -2.06 -17.75 20.98
C VAL A 51 -2.58 -16.46 20.34
N VAL A 52 -3.75 -16.01 20.76
CA VAL A 52 -4.33 -14.74 20.29
C VAL A 52 -3.32 -13.61 20.41
N GLY A 53 -3.17 -12.82 19.35
CA GLY A 53 -2.22 -11.73 19.26
C GLY A 53 -0.86 -12.15 18.67
N ASP A 54 -0.59 -13.45 18.54
CA ASP A 54 0.63 -13.90 17.87
C ASP A 54 0.61 -13.54 16.38
N VAL A 55 1.71 -12.95 15.93
CA VAL A 55 1.98 -12.75 14.52
C VAL A 55 2.35 -14.09 13.90
N LEU A 56 1.57 -14.53 12.92
CA LEU A 56 1.81 -15.74 12.14
C LEU A 56 2.76 -15.47 10.97
N ILE A 57 2.57 -14.32 10.31
CA ILE A 57 3.38 -13.87 9.17
C ILE A 57 3.57 -12.36 9.29
N ALA A 58 4.79 -11.88 9.04
CA ALA A 58 5.09 -10.46 8.88
C ALA A 58 5.90 -10.26 7.60
N GLN A 59 5.53 -9.26 6.79
CA GLN A 59 6.20 -8.93 5.54
C GLN A 59 6.52 -7.43 5.55
N PRO A 60 7.79 -7.02 5.47
CA PRO A 60 8.11 -5.63 5.13
C PRO A 60 7.56 -5.31 3.74
N VAL A 61 6.84 -4.20 3.62
CA VAL A 61 6.22 -3.79 2.37
C VAL A 61 6.46 -2.30 2.13
N ARG A 62 6.37 -1.91 0.87
CA ARG A 62 6.39 -0.51 0.43
C ARG A 62 5.24 -0.24 -0.51
N HIS A 63 4.91 1.03 -0.71
CA HIS A 63 3.99 1.42 -1.77
C HIS A 63 4.54 0.98 -3.13
N ALA A 64 3.67 0.35 -3.92
CA ALA A 64 4.03 -0.16 -5.23
C ALA A 64 4.29 0.98 -6.22
N PHE A 65 3.54 2.08 -6.09
CA PHE A 65 3.71 3.29 -6.87
C PHE A 65 3.80 4.50 -5.96
N THR A 66 4.83 5.28 -6.19
CA THR A 66 5.06 6.58 -5.57
C THR A 66 5.39 7.57 -6.67
N GLY A 67 5.13 8.83 -6.41
CA GLY A 67 5.51 9.88 -7.34
C GLY A 67 5.14 11.25 -6.88
N VAL A 68 5.31 12.20 -7.80
CA VAL A 68 4.94 13.59 -7.60
C VAL A 68 3.83 13.97 -8.57
N LEU A 69 2.93 14.81 -8.10
CA LEU A 69 1.85 15.32 -8.91
C LEU A 69 2.39 16.27 -9.98
N SER A 70 2.02 16.07 -11.25
CA SER A 70 2.51 16.91 -12.36
C SER A 70 1.63 18.14 -12.62
N GLN A 71 0.49 18.27 -11.94
CA GLN A 71 -0.46 19.37 -12.11
C GLN A 71 -1.29 19.58 -10.84
N ASP A 72 -1.93 20.73 -10.65
CA ASP A 72 -2.79 20.94 -9.50
C ASP A 72 -4.05 20.04 -9.53
N VAL A 73 -4.40 19.46 -8.38
CA VAL A 73 -5.69 18.79 -8.19
C VAL A 73 -6.66 19.75 -7.50
N LEU A 74 -7.72 20.09 -8.23
CA LEU A 74 -8.78 20.99 -7.78
C LEU A 74 -9.97 20.21 -7.25
N ARG A 75 -10.51 20.64 -6.10
CA ARG A 75 -11.81 20.20 -5.59
C ARG A 75 -12.92 20.73 -6.50
N ASP A 76 -13.79 19.84 -6.96
CA ASP A 76 -14.91 20.02 -7.89
C ASP A 76 -14.57 20.29 -9.37
N GLY A 77 -13.32 20.04 -9.78
CA GLY A 77 -12.92 20.02 -11.20
C GLY A 77 -13.06 21.34 -11.96
N ARG A 78 -13.30 22.45 -11.26
CA ARG A 78 -13.45 23.81 -11.82
C ARG A 78 -12.58 24.80 -11.07
N VAL A 79 -12.05 25.79 -11.79
CA VAL A 79 -11.36 26.94 -11.20
C VAL A 79 -12.42 27.90 -10.64
N ALA A 80 -12.73 27.78 -9.36
CA ALA A 80 -13.38 28.86 -8.61
C ALA A 80 -12.84 28.86 -7.19
N MET A 81 -11.76 29.63 -7.00
CA MET A 81 -11.10 29.85 -5.73
C MET A 81 -12.06 30.54 -4.75
N ARG A 82 -12.63 29.80 -3.81
CA ARG A 82 -13.07 30.36 -2.53
C ARG A 82 -11.95 30.20 -1.51
N ALA A 83 -11.78 31.21 -0.66
CA ALA A 83 -10.89 31.16 0.48
C ALA A 83 -11.22 29.92 1.33
N GLY A 84 -10.25 29.03 1.49
CA GLY A 84 -10.40 27.77 2.24
C GLY A 84 -10.48 26.50 1.38
N THR A 85 -10.48 26.57 0.05
CA THR A 85 -10.36 25.37 -0.79
C THR A 85 -8.92 24.83 -0.74
N ARG A 86 -8.75 23.59 -0.23
CA ARG A 86 -7.45 22.90 -0.21
C ARG A 86 -7.11 22.45 -1.63
N VAL A 87 -6.19 23.16 -2.27
CA VAL A 87 -5.56 22.74 -3.53
C VAL A 87 -4.40 21.81 -3.18
N ILE A 88 -4.36 20.62 -3.78
CA ILE A 88 -3.14 19.81 -3.77
C ILE A 88 -2.32 20.29 -4.96
N GLY A 89 -1.24 20.99 -4.66
CA GLY A 89 -0.40 21.63 -5.66
C GLY A 89 0.47 20.63 -6.43
N VAL A 90 0.93 21.07 -7.60
CA VAL A 90 2.02 20.42 -8.34
C VAL A 90 3.22 20.12 -7.43
N ARG A 91 3.94 19.03 -7.74
CA ARG A 91 5.05 18.48 -6.97
C ARG A 91 4.69 17.89 -5.60
N GLN A 92 3.42 17.91 -5.20
CA GLN A 92 3.00 17.17 -4.01
C GLN A 92 3.30 15.68 -4.19
N SER A 93 3.86 15.06 -3.17
CA SER A 93 4.16 13.62 -3.16
C SER A 93 2.88 12.79 -3.01
N PHE A 94 2.77 11.68 -3.73
CA PHE A 94 1.62 10.78 -3.76
C PHE A 94 2.03 9.31 -3.77
N TYR A 95 1.26 8.48 -3.07
CA TYR A 95 1.45 7.03 -3.06
C TYR A 95 0.16 6.28 -3.40
N SER A 96 0.32 5.07 -3.93
CA SER A 96 -0.77 4.14 -4.23
C SER A 96 -1.32 3.44 -2.99
N VAL A 97 -2.62 3.24 -2.94
CA VAL A 97 -3.33 2.46 -1.90
C VAL A 97 -4.16 1.34 -2.53
N ALA A 98 -4.23 0.18 -1.86
CA ALA A 98 -4.93 -0.98 -2.39
C ALA A 98 -6.44 -0.79 -2.32
N THR A 99 -7.10 -1.47 -3.24
CA THR A 99 -8.56 -1.59 -3.27
C THR A 99 -8.93 -3.03 -3.01
N THR A 100 -9.94 -3.23 -2.17
CA THR A 100 -10.40 -4.59 -1.85
C THR A 100 -11.05 -5.23 -3.07
N ARG A 101 -11.01 -6.57 -3.16
CA ARG A 101 -11.74 -7.34 -4.19
C ARG A 101 -13.25 -7.03 -4.21
N LEU A 102 -13.84 -6.79 -3.05
CA LEU A 102 -15.26 -6.46 -2.90
C LEU A 102 -15.61 -5.08 -3.46
N GLN A 103 -14.71 -4.10 -3.34
CA GLN A 103 -14.91 -2.77 -3.93
C GLN A 103 -14.82 -2.82 -5.45
N ARG A 104 -13.85 -3.61 -5.96
CA ARG A 104 -13.73 -3.88 -7.40
C ARG A 104 -14.99 -4.56 -7.94
N SER A 105 -15.56 -5.53 -7.22
CA SER A 105 -16.75 -6.26 -7.67
C SER A 105 -18.06 -5.48 -7.55
N ARG A 106 -18.15 -4.46 -6.68
CA ARG A 106 -19.38 -3.69 -6.44
C ARG A 106 -19.55 -2.49 -7.37
N GLY A 107 -18.65 -2.26 -8.32
CA GLY A 107 -18.70 -1.06 -9.17
C GLY A 107 -18.62 0.26 -8.37
N GLN A 108 -18.26 0.17 -7.08
CA GLN A 108 -17.99 1.33 -6.23
C GLN A 108 -16.66 2.00 -6.60
N MET A 109 -15.97 1.41 -7.59
CA MET A 109 -15.01 2.00 -8.49
C MET A 109 -15.47 1.65 -9.91
N GLY A 110 -15.30 2.56 -10.88
CA GLY A 110 -15.91 2.43 -12.21
C GLY A 110 -15.45 1.17 -12.97
N GLU A 111 -16.17 0.79 -14.02
CA GLU A 111 -15.76 -0.32 -14.89
C GLU A 111 -14.30 -0.19 -15.35
N VAL A 112 -13.55 -1.29 -15.22
CA VAL A 112 -12.21 -1.46 -15.77
C VAL A 112 -12.34 -1.51 -17.29
N ARG A 113 -12.32 -0.34 -17.95
CA ARG A 113 -12.08 -0.31 -19.38
C ARG A 113 -10.59 -0.52 -19.61
N GLN A 114 -10.31 -1.47 -20.49
CA GLN A 114 -8.99 -1.95 -20.91
C GLN A 114 -7.97 -0.79 -20.93
N ASN A 115 -6.85 -0.98 -20.23
CA ASN A 115 -5.68 -0.09 -20.12
C ASN A 115 -5.64 0.95 -18.99
N GLY A 116 -6.62 0.99 -18.07
CA GLY A 116 -6.60 1.89 -16.91
C GLY A 116 -6.31 1.19 -15.57
N ASN A 117 -5.09 1.31 -15.05
CA ASN A 117 -4.74 0.88 -13.70
C ASN A 117 -5.52 1.70 -12.65
N GLN A 118 -6.47 1.10 -11.93
CA GLN A 118 -7.25 1.82 -10.90
C GLN A 118 -6.49 1.88 -9.57
N THR A 119 -5.55 2.82 -9.49
CA THR A 119 -4.78 3.14 -8.29
C THR A 119 -5.46 4.29 -7.55
N ILE A 120 -5.73 4.12 -6.26
CA ILE A 120 -6.10 5.25 -5.39
C ILE A 120 -4.80 5.97 -5.03
N TRP A 121 -4.74 7.25 -5.35
CA TRP A 121 -3.60 8.10 -5.02
C TRP A 121 -3.91 8.89 -3.76
N CYS A 122 -3.08 8.75 -2.75
CA CYS A 122 -3.17 9.53 -1.52
C CYS A 122 -1.94 10.44 -1.41
N ALA A 123 -2.18 11.69 -1.04
CA ALA A 123 -1.12 12.67 -0.83
C ALA A 123 -0.27 12.24 0.37
N ALA A 124 1.04 12.15 0.20
CA ALA A 124 1.97 12.09 1.31
C ALA A 124 2.02 13.49 1.93
N ASP A 125 1.42 13.71 3.09
CA ASP A 125 1.62 14.93 3.87
C ASP A 125 2.93 14.78 4.67
N PRO A 126 3.99 15.56 4.37
CA PRO A 126 5.25 15.50 5.11
C PRO A 126 5.13 16.14 6.50
N ALA A 127 4.12 17.00 6.72
CA ALA A 127 3.78 17.40 8.07
C ALA A 127 3.06 16.20 8.69
N ARG A 128 3.55 15.70 9.84
CA ARG A 128 2.87 14.75 10.73
C ARG A 128 1.57 15.34 11.29
N SER A 129 0.76 15.95 10.45
CA SER A 129 -0.48 16.58 10.83
C SER A 129 -1.43 15.44 11.18
N LYS A 130 -2.08 15.55 12.35
CA LYS A 130 -3.18 14.67 12.78
C LYS A 130 -4.43 14.86 11.88
N THR A 131 -4.28 15.53 10.74
CA THR A 131 -5.36 15.90 9.83
C THR A 131 -5.40 14.90 8.70
N ALA A 132 -6.61 14.66 8.19
CA ALA A 132 -6.88 13.61 7.22
C ALA A 132 -5.96 13.69 5.98
N VAL A 133 -5.56 12.52 5.48
CA VAL A 133 -4.85 12.34 4.22
C VAL A 133 -5.85 12.50 3.07
N ALA A 134 -5.53 13.34 2.10
CA ALA A 134 -6.34 13.47 0.91
C ALA A 134 -6.08 12.31 -0.05
N CYS A 135 -7.12 11.55 -0.36
CA CYS A 135 -7.11 10.41 -1.28
C CYS A 135 -8.07 10.67 -2.46
N LEU A 136 -7.64 10.23 -3.64
CA LEU A 136 -8.26 10.55 -4.92
C LEU A 136 -8.68 9.28 -5.66
N PRO A 137 -9.79 8.63 -5.27
CA PRO A 137 -10.30 7.47 -6.00
C PRO A 137 -10.93 7.86 -7.34
N PHE A 138 -10.81 6.97 -8.32
CA PHE A 138 -11.50 7.08 -9.60
C PHE A 138 -12.73 6.16 -9.62
N VAL A 139 -13.93 6.76 -9.59
CA VAL A 139 -15.20 6.04 -9.46
C VAL A 139 -16.14 6.48 -10.57
N ASN A 140 -16.67 5.53 -11.35
CA ASN A 140 -17.63 5.79 -12.43
C ASN A 140 -17.18 6.87 -13.43
N GLY A 141 -15.91 6.83 -13.85
CA GLY A 141 -15.36 7.77 -14.84
C GLY A 141 -14.97 9.14 -14.28
N VAL A 142 -15.09 9.37 -12.98
CA VAL A 142 -14.72 10.65 -12.34
C VAL A 142 -13.79 10.44 -11.15
N THR A 143 -12.81 11.33 -11.00
CA THR A 143 -11.99 11.42 -9.79
C THR A 143 -12.81 12.08 -8.68
N ARG A 144 -12.72 11.55 -7.47
CA ARG A 144 -13.37 12.12 -6.29
C ARG A 144 -12.34 12.49 -5.23
N TRP A 145 -12.67 13.45 -4.40
CA TRP A 145 -11.86 13.85 -3.26
C TRP A 145 -12.39 13.22 -1.99
N VAL A 146 -11.52 12.54 -1.25
CA VAL A 146 -11.85 11.94 0.04
C VAL A 146 -10.77 12.26 1.04
N GLU A 147 -11.19 12.76 2.19
CA GLU A 147 -10.32 12.91 3.35
C GLU A 147 -10.40 11.62 4.17
N ALA A 148 -9.30 10.88 4.22
CA ALA A 148 -9.17 9.65 4.98
C ALA A 148 -8.40 9.92 6.28
N SER A 149 -8.87 9.37 7.39
CA SER A 149 -8.06 9.37 8.62
C SER A 149 -6.73 8.65 8.37
N PRO A 150 -5.60 9.15 8.90
CA PRO A 150 -4.36 8.38 8.97
C PRO A 150 -4.65 6.99 9.57
N PRO A 151 -4.00 5.91 9.13
CA PRO A 151 -2.56 5.84 8.82
C PRO A 151 -2.18 6.09 7.34
N HIS A 152 -0.87 6.12 7.08
CA HIS A 152 -0.25 6.23 5.74
C HIS A 152 -0.67 5.12 4.75
N TYR A 153 -1.44 4.13 5.20
CA TYR A 153 -2.10 3.15 4.34
C TYR A 153 -3.57 3.00 4.71
N PRO A 154 -4.49 3.81 4.13
CA PRO A 154 -5.89 3.68 4.45
C PRO A 154 -6.46 2.39 3.84
N VAL A 155 -6.91 1.45 4.68
CA VAL A 155 -7.80 0.37 4.23
C VAL A 155 -9.19 0.96 4.10
N ILE A 156 -9.52 1.41 2.90
CA ILE A 156 -10.76 2.13 2.65
C ILE A 156 -11.90 1.11 2.64
N ARG A 157 -12.89 1.28 3.52
CA ARG A 157 -14.04 0.37 3.62
C ARG A 157 -15.20 0.76 2.70
N SER A 158 -15.36 2.04 2.38
CA SER A 158 -16.35 2.53 1.41
C SER A 158 -16.05 3.97 0.98
N PHE A 159 -16.38 4.28 -0.27
CA PHE A 159 -16.47 5.66 -0.76
C PHE A 159 -17.91 6.01 -1.06
N THR A 160 -18.33 7.23 -0.74
CA THR A 160 -19.68 7.67 -1.06
C THR A 160 -19.71 8.31 -2.46
N PRO A 161 -20.72 8.03 -3.29
CA PRO A 161 -20.94 8.76 -4.55
C PRO A 161 -21.24 10.26 -4.35
N LYS A 162 -21.41 10.69 -3.09
CA LYS A 162 -21.59 12.09 -2.69
C LYS A 162 -20.26 12.80 -2.39
N ALA A 163 -19.13 12.10 -2.43
CA ALA A 163 -17.82 12.72 -2.26
C ALA A 163 -17.59 13.80 -3.34
N PRO A 164 -17.01 14.97 -2.98
CA PRO A 164 -16.72 16.04 -3.94
C PRO A 164 -15.96 15.51 -5.15
N LEU A 165 -16.14 16.14 -6.31
CA LEU A 165 -15.35 15.77 -7.49
C LEU A 165 -13.92 16.29 -7.32
N ALA A 166 -12.99 15.73 -8.07
CA ALA A 166 -11.62 16.20 -8.15
C ALA A 166 -11.19 16.32 -9.61
N GLY A 167 -10.22 17.20 -9.86
CA GLY A 167 -9.52 17.24 -11.15
C GLY A 167 -8.81 15.90 -11.47
N PRO A 168 -8.36 15.72 -12.71
CA PRO A 168 -7.58 14.54 -13.09
C PRO A 168 -6.30 14.42 -12.25
N VAL A 169 -5.91 13.19 -11.93
CA VAL A 169 -4.68 12.91 -11.18
C VAL A 169 -3.61 12.44 -12.16
N LEU A 170 -2.56 13.24 -12.31
CA LEU A 170 -1.39 12.90 -13.10
C LEU A 170 -0.19 12.85 -12.15
N VAL A 171 0.34 11.64 -11.98
CA VAL A 171 1.50 11.39 -11.11
C VAL A 171 2.66 10.94 -11.98
N GLU A 172 3.76 11.68 -11.88
CA GLU A 172 5.06 11.31 -12.44
C GLU A 172 5.77 10.38 -11.45
N PRO A 173 6.19 9.17 -11.87
CA PRO A 173 6.90 8.25 -11.00
C PRO A 173 8.15 8.88 -10.40
N ALA A 174 8.24 8.87 -9.07
CA ALA A 174 9.38 9.39 -8.32
C ALA A 174 9.40 8.73 -6.93
N PRO A 175 10.58 8.50 -6.34
CA PRO A 175 10.66 8.09 -4.94
C PRO A 175 10.10 9.21 -4.04
N ILE A 176 9.48 8.82 -2.92
CA ILE A 176 9.09 9.75 -1.86
C ILE A 176 9.98 9.48 -0.67
N GLU A 177 10.78 10.47 -0.28
CA GLU A 177 11.59 10.39 0.92
C GLU A 177 10.72 10.58 2.17
N GLY A 178 11.10 9.92 3.27
CA GLY A 178 10.45 10.12 4.57
C GLY A 178 9.11 9.41 4.77
N LEU A 179 8.67 8.55 3.84
CA LEU A 179 7.57 7.63 4.14
C LEU A 179 8.01 6.65 5.24
N PRO A 180 7.19 6.44 6.29
CA PRO A 180 7.52 5.46 7.31
C PRO A 180 7.51 4.05 6.71
N PRO A 181 8.38 3.14 7.19
CA PRO A 181 8.37 1.76 6.74
C PRO A 181 7.00 1.14 7.02
N LEU A 182 6.48 0.40 6.05
CA LEU A 182 5.22 -0.34 6.20
C LEU A 182 5.49 -1.81 6.47
N ARG A 183 4.61 -2.41 7.26
CA ARG A 183 4.65 -3.85 7.54
C ARG A 183 3.26 -4.42 7.39
N PHE A 184 3.14 -5.44 6.56
CA PHE A 184 1.96 -6.29 6.52
C PHE A 184 2.10 -7.40 7.56
N THR A 185 1.13 -7.58 8.44
CA THR A 185 1.11 -8.69 9.42
C THR A 185 -0.19 -9.47 9.35
N VAL A 186 -0.08 -10.78 9.55
CA VAL A 186 -1.22 -11.69 9.76
C VAL A 186 -1.16 -12.15 11.21
N VAL A 187 -2.13 -11.74 12.00
CA VAL A 187 -2.20 -11.99 13.44
C VAL A 187 -3.30 -13.00 13.72
N PHE A 188 -3.02 -14.00 14.56
CA PHE A 188 -4.05 -14.92 15.01
C PHE A 188 -5.00 -14.23 15.99
N ALA A 189 -6.29 -14.20 15.65
CA ALA A 189 -7.31 -13.52 16.44
C ALA A 189 -8.22 -14.49 17.22
N GLY A 190 -7.91 -15.79 17.19
CA GLY A 190 -8.61 -16.84 17.92
C GLY A 190 -9.55 -17.66 17.03
N TRP A 191 -10.26 -18.59 17.65
CA TRP A 191 -11.28 -19.41 17.01
C TRP A 191 -12.67 -18.81 17.18
N THR A 192 -13.42 -18.78 16.10
CA THR A 192 -14.86 -18.48 16.10
C THR A 192 -15.65 -19.76 15.83
N PRO A 193 -16.98 -19.76 16.04
CA PRO A 193 -17.83 -20.89 15.65
C PRO A 193 -17.68 -21.26 14.18
N GLU A 194 -17.50 -20.28 13.30
CA GLU A 194 -17.38 -20.46 11.84
C GLU A 194 -16.00 -20.97 11.39
N GLY A 195 -14.94 -20.73 12.18
CA GLY A 195 -13.58 -21.13 11.81
C GLY A 195 -12.49 -20.37 12.56
N ALA A 196 -11.30 -20.22 11.97
CA ALA A 196 -10.23 -19.42 12.58
C ALA A 196 -10.37 -17.95 12.18
N ALA A 197 -10.35 -17.04 13.14
CA ALA A 197 -10.23 -15.61 12.86
C ALA A 197 -8.75 -15.23 12.78
N VAL A 198 -8.40 -14.50 11.72
CA VAL A 198 -7.11 -13.84 11.57
C VAL A 198 -7.32 -12.36 11.27
N ASP A 199 -6.50 -11.52 11.89
CA ASP A 199 -6.47 -10.09 11.62
C ASP A 199 -5.31 -9.80 10.65
N LEU A 200 -5.64 -9.20 9.51
CA LEU A 200 -4.69 -8.70 8.52
C LEU A 200 -4.43 -7.23 8.84
N ASN A 201 -3.20 -6.87 9.18
CA ASN A 201 -2.83 -5.51 9.52
C ASN A 201 -1.83 -4.95 8.52
N VAL A 202 -1.96 -3.64 8.23
CA VAL A 202 -0.86 -2.84 7.71
C VAL A 202 -0.47 -1.83 8.76
N GLU A 203 0.75 -1.97 9.26
CA GLU A 203 1.34 -1.13 10.29
C GLU A 203 2.29 -0.11 9.63
N SER A 204 2.26 1.11 10.14
CA SER A 204 3.27 2.14 9.91
C SER A 204 3.82 2.56 11.27
N GLY A 205 5.14 2.75 11.39
CA GLY A 205 5.84 2.88 12.68
C GLY A 205 5.22 3.84 13.72
N ASP A 206 4.52 4.89 13.30
CA ASP A 206 3.96 5.93 14.17
C ASP A 206 2.41 5.97 14.22
N GLY A 207 1.71 5.01 13.61
CA GLY A 207 0.25 5.06 13.44
C GLY A 207 -0.49 3.79 13.87
N PRO A 208 -1.79 3.88 14.21
CA PRO A 208 -2.59 2.69 14.46
C PRO A 208 -2.64 1.79 13.21
N PRO A 209 -2.59 0.46 13.36
CA PRO A 209 -2.64 -0.45 12.22
C PRO A 209 -3.96 -0.31 11.47
N ALA A 210 -3.88 -0.36 10.14
CA ALA A 210 -5.06 -0.57 9.32
C ALA A 210 -5.43 -2.06 9.36
N THR A 211 -6.46 -2.40 10.14
CA THR A 211 -6.86 -3.80 10.39
C THR A 211 -8.08 -4.24 9.59
N ARG A 212 -7.99 -5.44 9.01
CA ARG A 212 -9.09 -6.18 8.40
C ARG A 212 -9.14 -7.60 8.97
N ARG A 213 -10.27 -7.97 9.56
CA ARG A 213 -10.52 -9.35 10.00
C ARG A 213 -10.93 -10.24 8.83
N ARG A 214 -10.37 -11.45 8.78
CA ARG A 214 -10.75 -12.53 7.88
C ARG A 214 -11.07 -13.78 8.71
N VAL A 215 -12.16 -14.46 8.35
CA VAL A 215 -12.47 -15.78 8.89
C VAL A 215 -12.02 -16.83 7.88
N LEU A 216 -11.25 -17.80 8.35
CA LEU A 216 -10.81 -18.96 7.59
C LEU A 216 -11.79 -20.09 7.89
N GLU A 217 -12.40 -20.65 6.85
CA GLU A 217 -13.34 -21.75 7.00
C GLU A 217 -12.66 -22.97 7.63
N ARG A 218 -13.46 -23.69 8.44
CA ARG A 218 -13.03 -24.92 9.06
C ARG A 218 -13.08 -26.06 8.05
N ASN A 219 -12.00 -26.81 7.96
CA ASN A 219 -11.90 -28.03 7.16
C ASN A 219 -12.60 -29.20 7.88
N ALA A 220 -12.79 -30.31 7.16
CA ALA A 220 -13.41 -31.53 7.69
C ALA A 220 -12.67 -32.14 8.89
N ASP A 221 -11.37 -31.88 9.00
CA ASP A 221 -10.53 -32.32 10.11
C ASP A 221 -10.56 -31.37 11.33
N GLY A 222 -11.43 -30.35 11.30
CA GLY A 222 -11.57 -29.37 12.36
C GLY A 222 -10.51 -28.27 12.35
N GLY A 223 -9.49 -28.34 11.50
CA GLY A 223 -8.49 -27.29 11.31
C GLY A 223 -8.96 -26.16 10.38
N ALA A 224 -8.12 -25.17 10.16
CA ALA A 224 -8.32 -24.11 9.17
C ALA A 224 -7.03 -23.93 8.34
N THR A 225 -7.18 -23.48 7.09
CA THR A 225 -6.03 -23.23 6.21
C THR A 225 -5.87 -21.74 5.95
N LEU A 226 -4.71 -21.21 6.34
CA LEU A 226 -4.29 -19.86 5.99
C LEU A 226 -3.44 -19.92 4.72
N LEU A 227 -3.95 -19.30 3.65
CA LEU A 227 -3.19 -19.00 2.45
C LEU A 227 -2.77 -17.53 2.52
N ALA A 228 -1.46 -17.29 2.47
CA ALA A 228 -0.88 -15.95 2.52
C ALA A 228 0.53 -15.95 1.92
N LEU A 229 0.82 -14.95 1.08
CA LEU A 229 2.13 -14.76 0.44
C LEU A 229 2.62 -16.02 -0.29
N GLY A 230 1.74 -16.70 -1.02
CA GLY A 230 2.05 -17.96 -1.71
C GLY A 230 2.34 -19.15 -0.78
N GLY A 231 2.31 -18.95 0.54
CA GLY A 231 2.46 -19.99 1.55
C GLY A 231 1.13 -20.59 1.98
N ARG A 232 1.23 -21.70 2.70
CA ARG A 232 0.09 -22.43 3.26
C ARG A 232 0.42 -22.87 4.68
N LEU A 233 -0.30 -22.30 5.63
CA LEU A 233 -0.25 -22.66 7.04
C LEU A 233 -1.53 -23.40 7.41
N ARG A 234 -1.40 -24.48 8.18
CA ARG A 234 -2.52 -25.19 8.78
C ARG A 234 -2.60 -24.81 10.26
N LEU A 235 -3.80 -24.41 10.68
CA LEU A 235 -4.11 -24.05 12.06
C LEU A 235 -5.01 -25.13 12.63
N THR A 236 -4.61 -25.74 13.74
CA THR A 236 -5.41 -26.77 14.42
C THR A 236 -5.82 -26.27 15.80
N PRO A 237 -7.09 -26.37 16.21
CA PRO A 237 -7.50 -25.94 17.54
C PRO A 237 -6.76 -26.70 18.63
N VAL A 238 -6.33 -25.98 19.67
CA VAL A 238 -5.88 -26.62 20.91
C VAL A 238 -7.13 -26.93 21.75
N ALA A 239 -7.24 -28.18 22.20
CA ALA A 239 -8.42 -28.65 22.92
C ALA A 239 -8.76 -27.74 24.11
N ALA A 240 -10.02 -27.31 24.18
CA ALA A 240 -10.59 -26.43 25.21
C ALA A 240 -10.00 -25.00 25.29
N ASP A 241 -9.15 -24.57 24.37
CA ASP A 241 -8.63 -23.19 24.32
C ASP A 241 -8.99 -22.50 22.98
N PRO A 242 -10.04 -21.67 22.93
CA PRO A 242 -10.41 -20.94 21.72
C PRO A 242 -9.39 -19.86 21.35
N ASN A 243 -8.45 -19.53 22.25
CA ASN A 243 -7.43 -18.52 22.03
C ASN A 243 -6.10 -19.13 21.59
N ALA A 244 -6.02 -20.44 21.35
CA ALA A 244 -4.80 -21.10 20.92
C ALA A 244 -5.01 -21.99 19.69
N ALA A 245 -3.97 -22.07 18.86
CA ALA A 245 -3.90 -22.96 17.72
C ALA A 245 -2.50 -23.56 17.60
N ASP A 246 -2.41 -24.84 17.25
CA ASP A 246 -1.16 -25.43 16.81
C ASP A 246 -0.99 -25.14 15.30
N ILE A 247 0.14 -24.55 14.95
CA ILE A 247 0.47 -24.09 13.61
C ILE A 247 1.42 -25.10 12.96
N GLU A 248 1.08 -25.53 11.76
CA GLU A 248 1.94 -26.31 10.88
C GLU A 248 2.21 -25.50 9.59
N ILE A 249 3.48 -25.42 9.20
CA ILE A 249 3.89 -24.80 7.94
C ILE A 249 3.89 -25.88 6.86
N VAL A 250 2.85 -25.90 6.03
CA VAL A 250 2.73 -26.88 4.94
C VAL A 250 3.52 -26.43 3.71
N ILE A 251 3.45 -25.13 3.40
CA ILE A 251 4.24 -24.48 2.35
C ILE A 251 4.74 -23.15 2.92
N THR A 252 6.05 -22.94 2.88
CA THR A 252 6.66 -21.70 3.38
C THR A 252 6.23 -20.51 2.51
N PRO A 253 5.77 -19.40 3.12
CA PRO A 253 5.55 -18.13 2.44
C PRO A 253 6.74 -17.66 1.59
N SER A 254 6.46 -17.13 0.40
CA SER A 254 7.46 -16.69 -0.57
C SER A 254 7.79 -15.20 -0.42
N PRO A 255 9.06 -14.80 -0.54
CA PRO A 255 9.49 -13.40 -0.55
C PRO A 255 9.07 -12.62 -1.79
N THR A 256 8.67 -13.31 -2.86
CA THR A 256 8.27 -12.66 -4.12
C THR A 256 6.75 -12.63 -4.32
N ALA A 257 5.97 -13.14 -3.37
CA ALA A 257 4.52 -13.13 -3.47
C ALA A 257 3.96 -11.76 -3.11
N ASP A 258 2.97 -11.31 -3.87
CA ASP A 258 2.27 -10.07 -3.56
C ASP A 258 1.42 -10.21 -2.28
N PRO A 259 1.39 -9.19 -1.42
CA PRO A 259 0.52 -9.20 -0.25
C PRO A 259 -0.96 -9.12 -0.68
N GLU A 260 -1.73 -10.12 -0.28
CA GLU A 260 -3.17 -10.19 -0.53
C GLU A 260 -3.95 -9.31 0.47
N PHE A 261 -4.84 -8.44 -0.05
CA PHE A 261 -5.70 -7.55 0.74
C PHE A 261 -7.20 -7.76 0.52
#